data_AF-A0A202E5G3-F1
#
_entry.id   AF-A0A202E5G3-F1
#
_cell.length_a   1.000
_cell.length_b   1.000
_cell.length_c   1.000
_cell.angle_alpha   90.00
_cell.angle_beta   90.00
_cell.angle_gamma   90.00
#
_symmetry.space_group_name_H-M   'P 1'
#
loop_
_entity.id
_entity.type
_entity.pdbx_description
1 polymer ?
#
loop_
_entity_poly.entity_id
_entity_poly.type
_entity_poly.pdbx_seq_one_letter_code
_entity_poly.pdbx_strand_id
1 'polypeptide(L)'
;MELYDLLVEGASAGIELQDESGSMPSGNNGPWNDPETPVRNTSHWLITFLKAYNITDDDQFHEAAVSALEYLQSEETRPQGKTFHHRKNPEKDFCNGLIGQAWAFEALVTATRELGDPEPESLAETVFLQHPFDYERGLWQTVEITGEVLGYDMTFNHQLWFAATGAMLSDEEILEQVRIFLDNLEENLRLYDSGLVYHKVWRDFSVSDHVRYLTGGNDLEFGLRRYRDIARTLLSRNNYDEQIIYRSIGYHSFNTYAFAMLKERFPDHDFWESKKIGSILKYSRSNEYHKAIQDNDYGYPYNPPGFENAYTLSVFEPDSQTKQQKWVEEQVDRTFNFESSLLESVPTDATTYAARIYEATRLPNLEFGPDHDAKPK
;
A
#
# COMPACT_ATOMS: atom_id res chain seq x y z
N MET A 1 24.81 -8.84 -7.70
CA MET A 1 24.47 -7.62 -6.96
C MET A 1 23.74 -8.04 -5.71
N GLU A 2 23.96 -7.35 -4.59
CA GLU A 2 23.21 -7.57 -3.37
C GLU A 2 22.06 -6.55 -3.26
N LEU A 3 20.92 -6.95 -2.70
CA LEU A 3 19.76 -6.06 -2.57
C LEU A 3 20.05 -4.85 -1.68
N TYR A 4 20.90 -5.03 -0.66
CA TYR A 4 21.27 -3.93 0.22
C TYR A 4 22.14 -2.89 -0.47
N ASP A 5 23.01 -3.30 -1.40
CA ASP A 5 23.76 -2.35 -2.24
C ASP A 5 22.79 -1.49 -3.06
N LEU A 6 21.79 -2.12 -3.70
CA LEU A 6 20.79 -1.40 -4.49
C LEU A 6 19.95 -0.43 -3.65
N LEU A 7 19.60 -0.80 -2.43
CA LEU A 7 18.88 0.09 -1.50
C LEU A 7 19.73 1.30 -1.10
N VAL A 8 21.02 1.10 -0.82
CA VAL A 8 21.95 2.18 -0.45
C VAL A 8 22.23 3.10 -1.62
N GLU A 9 22.44 2.56 -2.82
CA GLU A 9 22.58 3.36 -4.05
C GLU A 9 21.32 4.18 -4.33
N GLY A 10 20.14 3.56 -4.23
CA GLY A 10 18.87 4.25 -4.40
C GLY A 10 18.61 5.32 -3.35
N ALA A 11 18.95 5.05 -2.09
CA ALA A 11 18.88 6.05 -1.01
C ALA A 11 19.82 7.23 -1.29
N SER A 12 21.04 6.98 -1.76
CA SER A 12 22.00 8.03 -2.09
C SER A 12 21.46 8.95 -3.20
N ALA A 13 20.90 8.35 -4.25
CA ALA A 13 20.22 9.12 -5.30
C ALA A 13 18.98 9.86 -4.78
N GLY A 14 18.25 9.26 -3.83
CA GLY A 14 17.11 9.88 -3.15
C GLY A 14 17.46 11.14 -2.37
N ILE A 15 18.62 11.17 -1.68
CA ILE A 15 19.09 12.37 -0.95
C ILE A 15 19.20 13.58 -1.89
N GLU A 16 19.73 13.38 -3.10
CA GLU A 16 19.89 14.45 -4.10
C GLU A 16 18.54 15.00 -4.61
N LEU A 17 17.43 14.28 -4.39
CA LEU A 17 16.08 14.71 -4.74
C LEU A 17 15.38 15.46 -3.60
N GLN A 18 15.84 15.31 -2.36
CA GLN A 18 15.22 15.93 -1.18
C GLN A 18 15.48 17.44 -1.19
N ASP A 19 14.44 18.24 -0.94
CA ASP A 19 14.58 19.69 -0.87
C ASP A 19 14.97 20.18 0.54
N GLU A 20 15.23 21.48 0.68
CA GLU A 20 15.62 22.10 1.95
C GLU A 20 14.55 22.00 3.06
N SER A 21 13.30 21.71 2.70
CA SER A 21 12.21 21.48 3.67
C SER A 21 12.14 20.03 4.16
N GLY A 22 12.98 19.15 3.62
CA GLY A 22 12.95 17.71 3.87
C GLY A 22 11.92 16.97 3.00
N SER A 23 11.17 17.68 2.16
CA SER A 23 10.14 17.10 1.32
C SER A 23 10.73 16.43 0.07
N MET A 24 10.09 15.36 -0.37
CA MET A 24 10.45 14.66 -1.61
C MET A 24 9.57 15.15 -2.78
N PRO A 25 10.05 15.08 -4.03
CA PRO A 25 9.24 15.54 -5.15
C PRO A 25 7.90 14.79 -5.25
N SER A 26 6.81 15.54 -5.48
CA SER A 26 5.46 14.95 -5.62
C SER A 26 5.27 14.28 -6.98
N GLY A 27 4.49 13.20 -7.04
CA GLY A 27 4.08 12.55 -8.29
C GLY A 27 2.63 12.81 -8.69
N ASN A 28 2.06 11.89 -9.47
CA ASN A 28 0.71 11.99 -10.04
C ASN A 28 -0.08 10.66 -9.95
N ASN A 29 0.17 9.84 -8.92
CA ASN A 29 -0.51 8.58 -8.67
C ASN A 29 -0.54 7.63 -9.90
N GLY A 30 0.56 7.59 -10.67
CA GLY A 30 0.74 6.68 -11.80
C GLY A 30 -0.36 6.74 -12.87
N PRO A 31 -1.02 5.61 -13.21
CA PRO A 31 -1.99 5.54 -14.30
C PRO A 31 -3.25 6.37 -14.07
N TRP A 32 -3.45 6.90 -12.86
CA TRP A 32 -4.57 7.78 -12.51
C TRP A 32 -4.33 9.24 -12.90
N ASN A 33 -3.07 9.65 -13.12
CA ASN A 33 -2.64 11.01 -13.46
C ASN A 33 -3.30 12.08 -12.56
N ASP A 34 -3.32 11.80 -11.26
CA ASP A 34 -3.96 12.61 -10.23
C ASP A 34 -2.87 13.31 -9.41
N PRO A 35 -2.77 14.66 -9.46
CA PRO A 35 -1.65 15.36 -8.85
C PRO A 35 -1.64 15.18 -7.32
N GLU A 36 -0.50 14.73 -6.80
CA GLU A 36 -0.30 14.48 -5.37
C GLU A 36 0.50 15.62 -4.71
N THR A 37 0.43 15.68 -3.38
CA THR A 37 1.39 16.42 -2.54
C THR A 37 2.67 15.58 -2.35
N PRO A 38 3.74 16.16 -1.78
CA PRO A 38 4.96 15.41 -1.42
C PRO A 38 4.77 14.28 -0.39
N VAL A 39 3.65 14.24 0.34
CA VAL A 39 3.49 13.39 1.53
C VAL A 39 3.76 11.92 1.24
N ARG A 40 3.17 11.34 0.18
CA ARG A 40 3.37 9.92 -0.16
C ARG A 40 4.85 9.58 -0.40
N ASN A 41 5.50 10.35 -1.26
CA ASN A 41 6.88 10.05 -1.65
C ASN A 41 7.84 10.32 -0.49
N THR A 42 7.55 11.32 0.34
CA THR A 42 8.34 11.59 1.55
C THR A 42 8.21 10.45 2.56
N SER A 43 7.00 9.91 2.76
CA SER A 43 6.79 8.71 3.59
C SER A 43 7.59 7.51 3.11
N HIS A 44 7.57 7.23 1.81
CA HIS A 44 8.31 6.09 1.26
C HIS A 44 9.83 6.28 1.37
N TRP A 45 10.34 7.46 1.01
CA TRP A 45 11.78 7.74 1.09
C TRP A 45 12.30 7.75 2.52
N LEU A 46 11.50 8.21 3.51
CA LEU A 46 11.83 8.08 4.92
C LEU A 46 12.18 6.63 5.30
N ILE A 47 11.36 5.67 4.89
CA ILE A 47 11.60 4.24 5.16
C ILE A 47 12.89 3.77 4.46
N THR A 48 13.11 4.20 3.22
CA THR A 48 14.34 3.86 2.47
C THR A 48 15.60 4.43 3.13
N PHE A 49 15.58 5.70 3.57
CA PHE A 49 16.70 6.33 4.25
C PHE A 49 17.01 5.65 5.58
N LEU A 50 16.00 5.36 6.40
CA LEU A 50 16.18 4.61 7.64
C LEU A 50 16.78 3.22 7.37
N LYS A 51 16.33 2.54 6.31
CA LYS A 51 16.91 1.24 5.93
C LYS A 51 18.37 1.37 5.50
N ALA A 52 18.72 2.38 4.71
CA ALA A 52 20.08 2.62 4.26
C ALA A 52 21.01 2.98 5.44
N TYR A 53 20.53 3.79 6.39
CA TYR A 53 21.22 4.07 7.64
C TYR A 53 21.49 2.77 8.41
N ASN A 54 20.48 1.92 8.59
CA ASN A 54 20.65 0.63 9.27
C ASN A 54 21.62 -0.34 8.59
N ILE A 55 21.79 -0.24 7.27
CA ILE A 55 22.74 -1.06 6.50
C ILE A 55 24.17 -0.54 6.68
N THR A 56 24.35 0.78 6.73
CA THR A 56 25.66 1.43 6.52
C THR A 56 26.23 2.13 7.74
N ASP A 57 25.38 2.53 8.69
CA ASP A 57 25.69 3.45 9.80
C ASP A 57 26.18 4.84 9.30
N ASP A 58 25.79 5.23 8.08
CA ASP A 58 26.18 6.51 7.48
C ASP A 58 25.17 7.63 7.83
N ASP A 59 25.64 8.62 8.59
CA ASP A 59 24.85 9.73 9.12
C ASP A 59 24.08 10.52 8.04
N GLN A 60 24.54 10.54 6.78
CA GLN A 60 23.81 11.24 5.72
C GLN A 60 22.38 10.70 5.53
N PHE A 61 22.19 9.39 5.67
CA PHE A 61 20.87 8.77 5.56
C PHE A 61 20.01 9.05 6.80
N HIS A 62 20.64 9.10 7.98
CA HIS A 62 19.96 9.51 9.19
C HIS A 62 19.48 10.98 9.10
N GLU A 63 20.33 11.90 8.66
CA GLU A 63 19.98 13.31 8.46
C GLU A 63 18.83 13.49 7.45
N ALA A 64 18.87 12.76 6.33
CA ALA A 64 17.80 12.77 5.33
C ALA A 64 16.47 12.21 5.89
N ALA A 65 16.55 11.13 6.68
CA ALA A 65 15.39 10.55 7.36
C ALA A 65 14.78 11.53 8.37
N VAL A 66 15.58 12.16 9.23
CA VAL A 66 15.10 13.18 10.18
C VAL A 66 14.43 14.32 9.43
N SER A 67 15.02 14.82 8.35
CA SER A 67 14.44 15.91 7.55
C SER A 67 13.09 15.51 6.93
N ALA A 68 12.98 14.28 6.39
CA ALA A 68 11.73 13.76 5.86
C ALA A 68 10.65 13.60 6.95
N LEU A 69 11.04 13.17 8.16
CA LEU A 69 10.15 13.06 9.30
C LEU A 69 9.64 14.44 9.77
N GLU A 70 10.53 15.42 9.88
CA GLU A 70 10.17 16.80 10.24
C GLU A 70 9.16 17.38 9.25
N TYR A 71 9.35 17.15 7.95
CA TYR A 71 8.36 17.51 6.93
C TYR A 71 7.01 16.83 7.20
N LEU A 72 7.00 15.52 7.41
CA LEU A 72 5.76 14.75 7.65
C LEU A 72 5.02 15.20 8.91
N GLN A 73 5.72 15.66 9.95
CA GLN A 73 5.12 16.16 11.20
C GLN A 73 4.71 17.64 11.12
N SER A 74 5.03 18.34 10.03
CA SER A 74 4.72 19.76 9.87
C SER A 74 3.21 20.04 9.71
N GLU A 75 2.81 21.28 9.98
CA GLU A 75 1.43 21.73 9.76
C GLU A 75 1.01 21.71 8.27
N GLU A 76 1.99 21.75 7.34
CA GLU A 76 1.73 21.76 5.89
C GLU A 76 1.12 20.44 5.41
N THR A 77 1.60 19.31 5.94
CA THR A 77 1.16 17.97 5.54
C THR A 77 -0.20 17.62 6.14
N ARG A 78 -0.59 18.31 7.21
CA ARG A 78 -1.88 18.14 7.90
C ARG A 78 -2.57 19.48 8.13
N PRO A 79 -3.11 20.11 7.07
CA PRO A 79 -3.90 21.31 7.22
C PRO A 79 -5.03 21.06 8.23
N GLN A 80 -5.22 21.97 9.20
CA GLN A 80 -6.23 21.85 10.27
C GLN A 80 -6.00 20.71 11.28
N GLY A 81 -4.86 20.02 11.21
CA GLY A 81 -4.45 19.01 12.18
C GLY A 81 -5.26 17.71 12.16
N LYS A 82 -6.03 17.45 11.10
CA LYS A 82 -6.89 16.25 10.98
C LYS A 82 -6.14 15.09 10.34
N THR A 83 -6.36 14.84 9.05
CA THR A 83 -5.69 13.79 8.27
C THR A 83 -4.60 14.36 7.38
N PHE A 84 -3.76 13.49 6.82
CA PHE A 84 -2.70 13.87 5.89
C PHE A 84 -3.27 14.29 4.52
N HIS A 85 -2.73 15.37 3.95
CA HIS A 85 -3.11 15.91 2.66
C HIS A 85 -2.27 15.26 1.55
N HIS A 86 -2.87 14.37 0.75
CA HIS A 86 -2.18 13.57 -0.27
C HIS A 86 -2.47 14.00 -1.71
N ARG A 87 -3.65 14.52 -2.02
CA ARG A 87 -4.06 14.91 -3.37
C ARG A 87 -4.29 16.39 -3.47
N LYS A 88 -4.04 16.98 -4.64
CA LYS A 88 -4.31 18.40 -4.93
C LYS A 88 -5.61 18.61 -5.72
N ASN A 89 -6.23 17.54 -6.20
CA ASN A 89 -7.39 17.60 -7.07
C ASN A 89 -8.69 17.87 -6.29
N PRO A 90 -9.37 19.02 -6.50
CA PRO A 90 -10.58 19.37 -5.75
C PRO A 90 -11.83 18.57 -6.16
N GLU A 91 -11.76 17.76 -7.22
CA GLU A 91 -12.85 16.86 -7.63
C GLU A 91 -12.84 15.52 -6.87
N LYS A 92 -11.82 15.30 -6.03
CA LYS A 92 -11.64 14.11 -5.21
C LYS A 92 -11.39 14.52 -3.77
N ASP A 93 -11.42 13.55 -2.87
CA ASP A 93 -10.97 13.74 -1.50
C ASP A 93 -9.49 14.10 -1.46
N PHE A 94 -9.10 15.03 -0.58
CA PHE A 94 -7.71 15.49 -0.44
C PHE A 94 -6.85 14.48 0.34
N CYS A 95 -7.48 13.66 1.20
CA CYS A 95 -6.82 12.67 2.05
C CYS A 95 -6.35 11.39 1.33
N ASN A 96 -6.78 11.16 0.08
CA ASN A 96 -6.53 9.93 -0.71
C ASN A 96 -7.08 8.65 -0.06
N GLY A 97 -8.32 8.71 0.42
CA GLY A 97 -8.99 7.59 1.07
C GLY A 97 -8.25 7.12 2.32
N LEU A 98 -8.40 5.84 2.64
CA LEU A 98 -7.62 5.23 3.72
C LEU A 98 -6.16 4.96 3.30
N ILE A 99 -5.91 4.76 2.00
CA ILE A 99 -4.58 4.37 1.53
C ILE A 99 -3.54 5.49 1.69
N GLY A 100 -3.92 6.75 1.48
CA GLY A 100 -3.03 7.88 1.74
C GLY A 100 -2.50 7.85 3.17
N GLN A 101 -3.43 7.72 4.12
CA GLN A 101 -3.12 7.70 5.55
C GLN A 101 -2.24 6.50 5.92
N ALA A 102 -2.50 5.32 5.33
CA ALA A 102 -1.69 4.13 5.55
C ALA A 102 -0.21 4.38 5.21
N TRP A 103 0.10 5.01 4.07
CA TRP A 103 1.49 5.33 3.71
C TRP A 103 2.18 6.23 4.73
N ALA A 104 1.47 7.23 5.28
CA ALA A 104 2.01 8.08 6.33
C ALA A 104 2.24 7.30 7.64
N PHE A 105 1.29 6.46 8.03
CA PHE A 105 1.41 5.67 9.27
C PHE A 105 2.58 4.71 9.23
N GLU A 106 2.79 4.03 8.11
CA GLU A 106 3.91 3.13 7.90
C GLU A 106 5.26 3.83 8.13
N ALA A 107 5.41 5.03 7.57
CA ALA A 107 6.64 5.80 7.69
C ALA A 107 6.87 6.28 9.12
N LEU A 108 5.83 6.80 9.78
CA LEU A 108 5.91 7.32 11.16
C LEU A 108 6.24 6.22 12.17
N VAL A 109 5.58 5.07 12.09
CA VAL A 109 5.86 3.95 13.01
C VAL A 109 7.23 3.33 12.73
N THR A 110 7.68 3.33 11.47
CA THR A 110 9.05 2.91 11.14
C THR A 110 10.06 3.88 11.75
N ALA A 111 9.86 5.19 11.59
CA ALA A 111 10.73 6.20 12.19
C ALA A 111 10.80 6.09 13.72
N THR A 112 9.67 5.81 14.38
CA THR A 112 9.63 5.59 15.84
C THR A 112 10.54 4.43 16.25
N ARG A 113 10.48 3.31 15.52
CA ARG A 113 11.27 2.11 15.83
C ARG A 113 12.77 2.33 15.61
N GLU A 114 13.14 3.03 14.55
CA GLU A 114 14.53 3.18 14.14
C GLU A 114 15.23 4.37 14.82
N LEU A 115 14.51 5.47 15.09
CA LEU A 115 15.06 6.66 15.75
C LEU A 115 14.84 6.66 17.27
N GLY A 116 13.95 5.80 17.78
CA GLY A 116 13.65 5.69 19.21
C GLY A 116 12.82 6.82 19.80
N ASP A 117 12.24 7.69 18.96
CA ASP A 117 11.31 8.75 19.36
C ASP A 117 9.86 8.25 19.26
N PRO A 118 9.07 8.26 20.36
CA PRO A 118 7.66 7.81 20.33
C PRO A 118 6.67 8.82 19.73
N GLU A 119 7.06 10.08 19.49
CA GLU A 119 6.15 11.11 18.98
C GLU A 119 5.54 10.79 17.60
N PRO A 120 6.30 10.28 16.60
CA PRO A 120 5.74 9.92 15.31
C PRO A 120 4.65 8.83 15.39
N GLU A 121 4.84 7.78 16.17
CA GLU A 121 3.82 6.74 16.38
C GLU A 121 2.59 7.31 17.09
N SER A 122 2.78 8.12 18.13
CA SER A 122 1.67 8.81 18.82
C SER A 122 0.85 9.67 17.85
N LEU A 123 1.53 10.30 16.89
CA LEU A 123 0.89 11.07 15.82
C LEU A 123 0.07 10.17 14.89
N ALA A 124 0.63 9.04 14.47
CA ALA A 124 -0.05 8.05 13.63
C ALA A 124 -1.29 7.48 14.32
N GLU A 125 -1.19 7.08 15.58
CA GLU A 125 -2.31 6.58 16.40
C GLU A 125 -3.42 7.63 16.52
N THR A 126 -3.05 8.89 16.78
CA THR A 126 -4.00 10.01 16.86
C THR A 126 -4.76 10.23 15.55
N VAL A 127 -4.13 10.04 14.39
CA VAL A 127 -4.81 10.16 13.09
C VAL A 127 -5.63 8.91 12.79
N PHE A 128 -5.09 7.73 13.05
CA PHE A 128 -5.77 6.46 12.83
C PHE A 128 -7.13 6.45 13.54
N LEU A 129 -7.16 6.81 14.82
CA LEU A 129 -8.37 6.83 15.63
C LEU A 129 -9.37 7.94 15.26
N GLN A 130 -9.01 8.87 14.37
CA GLN A 130 -9.99 9.79 13.78
C GLN A 130 -10.92 9.10 12.78
N HIS A 131 -10.48 7.99 12.17
CA HIS A 131 -11.27 7.23 11.20
C HIS A 131 -12.31 6.35 11.90
N PRO A 132 -13.62 6.65 11.76
CA PRO A 132 -14.65 5.87 12.43
C PRO A 132 -14.61 4.40 11.99
N PHE A 133 -14.59 3.50 12.98
CA PHE A 133 -14.64 2.06 12.76
C PHE A 133 -16.04 1.51 13.03
N ASP A 134 -16.59 0.77 12.07
CA ASP A 134 -17.81 0.00 12.27
C ASP A 134 -17.44 -1.39 12.78
N TYR A 135 -17.62 -1.62 14.09
CA TYR A 135 -17.32 -2.89 14.77
C TYR A 135 -18.17 -4.07 14.27
N GLU A 136 -19.37 -3.82 13.74
CA GLU A 136 -20.23 -4.87 13.17
C GLU A 136 -19.75 -5.24 11.76
N ARG A 137 -19.26 -4.25 11.02
CA ARG A 137 -18.81 -4.45 9.64
C ARG A 137 -17.34 -4.79 9.49
N GLY A 138 -16.54 -4.47 10.49
CA GLY A 138 -15.08 -4.54 10.42
C GLY A 138 -14.54 -3.64 9.31
N LEU A 139 -15.00 -2.39 9.19
CA LEU A 139 -14.57 -1.46 8.14
C LEU A 139 -14.38 -0.05 8.69
N TRP A 140 -13.37 0.64 8.16
CA TRP A 140 -13.11 2.05 8.47
C TRP A 140 -13.80 2.98 7.48
N GLN A 141 -14.17 4.16 7.97
CA GLN A 141 -14.63 5.28 7.16
C GLN A 141 -13.48 6.26 6.89
N THR A 142 -13.51 6.88 5.71
CA THR A 142 -12.56 7.90 5.30
C THR A 142 -12.88 9.23 5.99
N VAL A 143 -11.83 9.96 6.38
CA VAL A 143 -11.93 11.29 6.99
C VAL A 143 -11.09 12.27 6.17
N GLU A 144 -11.73 13.36 5.75
CA GLU A 144 -11.09 14.41 4.96
C GLU A 144 -10.10 15.23 5.81
N ILE A 145 -9.22 15.99 5.17
CA ILE A 145 -8.27 16.92 5.82
C ILE A 145 -8.97 17.98 6.69
N THR A 146 -10.27 18.20 6.49
CA THR A 146 -11.10 19.10 7.31
C THR A 146 -11.68 18.42 8.55
N GLY A 147 -11.56 17.09 8.66
CA GLY A 147 -12.20 16.26 9.68
C GLY A 147 -13.62 15.80 9.31
N GLU A 148 -14.10 16.11 8.11
CA GLU A 148 -15.37 15.60 7.61
C GLU A 148 -15.30 14.09 7.34
N VAL A 149 -16.28 13.33 7.83
CA VAL A 149 -16.39 11.89 7.57
C VAL A 149 -17.05 11.67 6.20
N LEU A 150 -16.33 11.05 5.27
CA LEU A 150 -16.77 10.85 3.88
C LEU A 150 -17.49 9.50 3.64
N GLY A 151 -17.61 8.67 4.67
CA GLY A 151 -18.18 7.32 4.60
C GLY A 151 -17.14 6.24 4.32
N TYR A 152 -17.58 5.02 4.03
CA TYR A 152 -16.68 3.87 3.86
C TYR A 152 -15.81 3.95 2.61
N ASP A 153 -14.53 3.58 2.75
CA ASP A 153 -13.68 3.28 1.60
C ASP A 153 -14.07 1.91 1.04
N MET A 154 -14.61 1.91 -0.17
CA MET A 154 -15.09 0.69 -0.83
C MET A 154 -14.01 -0.06 -1.61
N THR A 155 -12.78 0.47 -1.62
CA THR A 155 -11.64 -0.17 -2.29
C THR A 155 -10.99 -1.13 -1.32
N PHE A 156 -10.97 -2.43 -1.64
CA PHE A 156 -10.57 -3.45 -0.68
C PHE A 156 -9.10 -3.30 -0.25
N ASN A 157 -8.22 -3.01 -1.20
CA ASN A 157 -6.80 -2.81 -0.91
C ASN A 157 -6.56 -1.62 0.04
N HIS A 158 -7.40 -0.57 0.02
CA HIS A 158 -7.27 0.56 0.95
C HIS A 158 -7.57 0.14 2.38
N GLN A 159 -8.68 -0.59 2.60
CA GLN A 159 -9.01 -1.16 3.92
C GLN A 159 -7.92 -2.11 4.40
N LEU A 160 -7.41 -2.96 3.51
CA LEU A 160 -6.36 -3.94 3.83
C LEU A 160 -5.04 -3.26 4.25
N TRP A 161 -4.60 -2.23 3.52
CA TRP A 161 -3.38 -1.49 3.86
C TRP A 161 -3.53 -0.62 5.11
N PHE A 162 -4.71 -0.04 5.33
CA PHE A 162 -5.02 0.66 6.57
C PHE A 162 -4.94 -0.28 7.77
N ALA A 163 -5.50 -1.49 7.66
CA ALA A 163 -5.36 -2.53 8.67
C ALA A 163 -3.90 -2.97 8.86
N ALA A 164 -3.14 -3.18 7.77
CA ALA A 164 -1.75 -3.63 7.83
C ALA A 164 -0.83 -2.61 8.52
N THR A 165 -1.05 -1.32 8.29
CA THR A 165 -0.28 -0.25 8.94
C THR A 165 -0.76 0.01 10.36
N GLY A 166 -2.07 -0.11 10.64
CA GLY A 166 -2.59 -0.14 12.00
C GLY A 166 -2.02 -1.29 12.84
N ALA A 167 -1.77 -2.45 12.23
CA ALA A 167 -1.14 -3.60 12.89
C ALA A 167 0.31 -3.34 13.34
N MET A 168 0.96 -2.31 12.78
CA MET A 168 2.31 -1.91 13.16
C MET A 168 2.31 -1.01 14.41
N LEU A 169 1.19 -0.37 14.73
CA LEU A 169 1.03 0.51 15.88
C LEU A 169 0.89 -0.28 17.19
N SER A 170 1.14 0.41 18.30
CA SER A 170 1.15 -0.16 19.65
C SER A 170 -0.19 -0.07 20.39
N ASP A 171 -1.07 0.86 19.99
CA ASP A 171 -2.36 1.07 20.63
C ASP A 171 -3.31 -0.15 20.57
N GLU A 172 -3.81 -0.56 21.72
CA GLU A 172 -4.65 -1.76 21.86
C GLU A 172 -6.05 -1.60 21.22
N GLU A 173 -6.61 -0.40 21.17
CA GLU A 173 -7.89 -0.16 20.48
C GLU A 173 -7.71 -0.36 18.97
N ILE A 174 -6.63 0.17 18.41
CA ILE A 174 -6.28 -0.02 16.99
C ILE A 174 -6.09 -1.51 16.69
N LEU A 175 -5.31 -2.22 17.51
CA LEU A 175 -5.06 -3.65 17.31
C LEU A 175 -6.34 -4.48 17.39
N GLU A 176 -7.28 -4.11 18.26
CA GLU A 176 -8.60 -4.74 18.32
C GLU A 176 -9.41 -4.47 17.04
N GLN A 177 -9.42 -3.24 16.52
CA GLN A 177 -10.08 -2.93 15.25
C GLN A 177 -9.49 -3.75 14.10
N VAL A 178 -8.17 -3.95 14.06
CA VAL A 178 -7.50 -4.79 13.06
C VAL A 178 -7.90 -6.26 13.19
N ARG A 179 -7.98 -6.81 14.41
CA ARG A 179 -8.46 -8.19 14.64
C ARG A 179 -9.87 -8.37 14.11
N ILE A 180 -10.77 -7.43 14.43
CA ILE A 180 -12.16 -7.45 13.94
C ILE A 180 -12.23 -7.36 12.41
N PHE A 181 -11.38 -6.55 11.78
CA PHE A 181 -11.26 -6.53 10.32
C PHE A 181 -10.86 -7.90 9.76
N LEU A 182 -9.85 -8.56 10.36
CA LEU A 182 -9.41 -9.90 9.95
C LEU A 182 -10.51 -10.95 10.12
N ASP A 183 -11.26 -10.91 11.24
CA ASP A 183 -12.41 -11.77 11.50
C ASP A 183 -13.51 -11.59 10.44
N ASN A 184 -13.68 -10.37 9.93
CA ASN A 184 -14.67 -10.04 8.90
C ASN A 184 -14.19 -10.29 7.46
N LEU A 185 -12.96 -10.76 7.22
CA LEU A 185 -12.47 -11.02 5.85
C LEU A 185 -13.29 -12.11 5.14
N GLU A 186 -13.84 -13.08 5.86
CA GLU A 186 -14.71 -14.08 5.21
C GLU A 186 -15.97 -13.43 4.59
N GLU A 187 -16.43 -12.32 5.14
CA GLU A 187 -17.56 -11.57 4.59
C GLU A 187 -17.11 -10.51 3.59
N ASN A 188 -16.06 -9.74 3.91
CA ASN A 188 -15.67 -8.51 3.21
C ASN A 188 -14.77 -8.72 1.98
N LEU A 189 -13.99 -9.82 1.94
CA LEU A 189 -13.07 -10.15 0.85
C LEU A 189 -13.74 -11.09 -0.14
N ARG A 190 -13.79 -10.70 -1.41
CA ARG A 190 -14.24 -11.53 -2.53
C ARG A 190 -13.08 -11.93 -3.43
N LEU A 191 -13.13 -13.15 -3.95
CA LEU A 191 -12.18 -13.66 -4.94
C LEU A 191 -12.91 -13.97 -6.25
N TYR A 192 -12.16 -13.88 -7.35
CA TYR A 192 -12.52 -14.58 -8.59
C TYR A 192 -12.22 -16.07 -8.46
N ASP A 193 -12.79 -16.90 -9.35
CA ASP A 193 -12.58 -18.35 -9.34
C ASP A 193 -11.09 -18.76 -9.46
N SER A 194 -10.26 -17.90 -10.06
CA SER A 194 -8.81 -18.08 -10.16
C SER A 194 -8.06 -17.94 -8.84
N GLY A 195 -8.68 -17.31 -7.84
CA GLY A 195 -8.03 -16.87 -6.59
C GLY A 195 -7.57 -15.40 -6.60
N LEU A 196 -7.75 -14.70 -7.72
CA LEU A 196 -7.50 -13.25 -7.82
C LEU A 196 -8.38 -12.46 -6.85
N VAL A 197 -7.79 -11.50 -6.13
CA VAL A 197 -8.54 -10.63 -5.21
C VAL A 197 -9.43 -9.66 -5.97
N TYR A 198 -10.71 -9.58 -5.61
CA TYR A 198 -11.63 -8.61 -6.18
C TYR A 198 -11.33 -7.20 -5.65
N HIS A 199 -11.30 -6.21 -6.54
CA HIS A 199 -10.84 -4.86 -6.20
C HIS A 199 -11.69 -4.11 -5.14
N LYS A 200 -12.97 -4.46 -4.98
CA LYS A 200 -13.88 -3.77 -4.05
C LYS A 200 -14.23 -4.62 -2.84
N VAL A 201 -14.51 -3.94 -1.73
CA VAL A 201 -15.17 -4.57 -0.57
C VAL A 201 -16.52 -5.13 -1.01
N TRP A 202 -16.78 -6.37 -0.65
CA TRP A 202 -18.05 -7.05 -0.95
C TRP A 202 -18.60 -7.61 0.35
N ARG A 203 -19.87 -7.33 0.69
CA ARG A 203 -20.55 -7.96 1.84
C ARG A 203 -21.98 -8.34 1.46
N ASP A 204 -22.43 -9.51 1.85
CA ASP A 204 -23.84 -9.87 1.65
C ASP A 204 -24.71 -9.22 2.73
N PHE A 205 -25.79 -8.56 2.32
CA PHE A 205 -26.63 -7.81 3.25
C PHE A 205 -27.63 -8.69 3.96
N SER A 206 -27.69 -8.52 5.27
CA SER A 206 -28.80 -9.01 6.07
C SER A 206 -30.08 -8.19 5.77
N VAL A 207 -31.24 -8.71 6.18
CA VAL A 207 -32.52 -7.96 6.12
C VAL A 207 -32.45 -6.72 7.02
N SER A 208 -31.72 -6.78 8.14
CA SER A 208 -31.45 -5.65 9.03
C SER A 208 -30.66 -4.52 8.36
N ASP A 209 -29.68 -4.85 7.51
CA ASP A 209 -28.94 -3.85 6.73
C ASP A 209 -29.87 -3.07 5.80
N HIS A 210 -30.77 -3.78 5.10
CA HIS A 210 -31.75 -3.15 4.22
C HIS A 210 -32.69 -2.18 4.96
N VAL A 211 -33.11 -2.52 6.18
CA VAL A 211 -33.94 -1.64 7.00
C VAL A 211 -33.13 -0.43 7.48
N ARG A 212 -31.87 -0.61 7.89
CA ARG A 212 -30.98 0.50 8.28
C ARG A 212 -30.73 1.49 7.14
N TYR A 213 -30.59 1.00 5.91
CA TYR A 213 -30.44 1.86 4.74
C TYR A 213 -31.64 2.78 4.50
N LEU A 214 -32.83 2.33 4.85
CA LEU A 214 -34.05 3.14 4.73
C LEU A 214 -34.20 4.17 5.85
N THR A 215 -33.45 4.04 6.96
CA THR A 215 -33.54 4.93 8.13
C THR A 215 -32.56 6.11 8.13
N GLY A 216 -31.66 6.20 7.15
CA GLY A 216 -30.88 7.41 6.80
C GLY A 216 -29.51 7.57 7.49
N GLY A 217 -28.54 8.14 6.76
CA GLY A 217 -27.15 8.40 7.19
C GLY A 217 -26.10 7.93 6.17
N ASN A 218 -24.83 7.80 6.59
CA ASN A 218 -23.71 7.24 5.79
C ASN A 218 -24.01 5.81 5.29
N ASP A 219 -24.86 5.08 6.02
CA ASP A 219 -25.36 3.76 5.60
C ASP A 219 -26.13 3.86 4.28
N LEU A 220 -27.04 4.83 4.10
CA LEU A 220 -27.83 4.96 2.87
C LEU A 220 -26.93 5.14 1.64
N GLU A 221 -25.84 5.92 1.77
CA GLU A 221 -24.88 6.10 0.69
C GLU A 221 -24.13 4.79 0.36
N PHE A 222 -23.73 4.01 1.37
CA PHE A 222 -23.13 2.69 1.20
C PHE A 222 -24.05 1.74 0.41
N GLY A 223 -25.33 1.68 0.80
CA GLY A 223 -26.35 0.89 0.10
C GLY A 223 -26.53 1.34 -1.35
N LEU A 224 -26.67 2.65 -1.60
CA LEU A 224 -26.87 3.22 -2.94
C LEU A 224 -25.66 2.99 -3.86
N ARG A 225 -24.43 3.17 -3.37
CA ARG A 225 -23.19 2.91 -4.14
C ARG A 225 -23.13 1.44 -4.56
N ARG A 226 -23.47 0.51 -3.66
CA ARG A 226 -23.55 -0.91 -4.00
C ARG A 226 -24.63 -1.24 -5.01
N TYR A 227 -25.86 -0.74 -4.86
CA TYR A 227 -26.91 -0.98 -5.86
C TYR A 227 -26.51 -0.45 -7.23
N ARG A 228 -25.81 0.69 -7.28
CA ARG A 228 -25.26 1.24 -8.52
C ARG A 228 -24.20 0.33 -9.13
N ASP A 229 -23.33 -0.28 -8.33
CA ASP A 229 -22.31 -1.21 -8.80
C ASP A 229 -22.91 -2.54 -9.29
N ILE A 230 -23.89 -3.09 -8.58
CA ILE A 230 -24.66 -4.26 -9.02
C ILE A 230 -25.37 -3.95 -10.34
N ALA A 231 -26.06 -2.81 -10.42
CA ALA A 231 -26.74 -2.38 -11.64
C ALA A 231 -25.75 -2.19 -12.80
N ARG A 232 -24.57 -1.61 -12.55
CA ARG A 232 -23.51 -1.50 -13.56
C ARG A 232 -23.06 -2.87 -14.05
N THR A 233 -22.72 -3.81 -13.16
CA THR A 233 -22.31 -5.16 -13.56
C THR A 233 -23.41 -5.88 -14.36
N LEU A 234 -24.68 -5.71 -14.01
CA LEU A 234 -25.80 -6.31 -14.75
C LEU A 234 -26.07 -5.65 -16.11
N LEU A 235 -25.83 -4.33 -16.22
CA LEU A 235 -26.09 -3.55 -17.44
C LEU A 235 -24.89 -3.48 -18.39
N SER A 236 -23.66 -3.58 -17.87
CA SER A 236 -22.43 -3.55 -18.66
C SER A 236 -22.10 -4.94 -19.17
N ARG A 237 -22.36 -5.17 -20.46
CA ARG A 237 -21.87 -6.37 -21.15
C ARG A 237 -20.34 -6.23 -21.38
N ASN A 238 -19.58 -7.13 -20.76
CA ASN A 238 -18.16 -7.46 -20.93
C ASN A 238 -17.09 -6.41 -20.53
N ASN A 239 -17.13 -5.16 -21.00
CA ASN A 239 -15.94 -4.27 -20.89
C ASN A 239 -15.63 -3.78 -19.45
N TYR A 240 -16.63 -3.64 -18.58
CA TYR A 240 -16.42 -3.14 -17.22
C TYR A 240 -15.75 -4.18 -16.31
N ASP A 241 -16.21 -5.44 -16.39
CA ASP A 241 -15.64 -6.53 -15.62
C ASP A 241 -14.21 -6.82 -16.08
N GLU A 242 -13.92 -6.75 -17.38
CA GLU A 242 -12.55 -6.84 -17.92
C GLU A 242 -11.63 -5.75 -17.33
N GLN A 243 -12.08 -4.49 -17.23
CA GLN A 243 -11.30 -3.42 -16.61
C GLN A 243 -11.09 -3.59 -15.10
N ILE A 244 -12.05 -4.17 -14.38
CA ILE A 244 -11.86 -4.48 -12.95
C ILE A 244 -10.88 -5.64 -12.79
N ILE A 245 -10.99 -6.69 -13.60
CA ILE A 245 -10.04 -7.82 -13.59
C ILE A 245 -8.64 -7.30 -13.90
N TYR A 246 -8.49 -6.47 -14.93
CA TYR A 246 -7.21 -5.89 -15.31
C TYR A 246 -6.57 -5.10 -14.16
N ARG A 247 -7.33 -4.23 -13.48
CA ARG A 247 -6.84 -3.55 -12.26
C ARG A 247 -6.52 -4.52 -11.13
N SER A 248 -7.39 -5.50 -10.91
CA SER A 248 -7.23 -6.49 -9.84
C SER A 248 -5.92 -7.26 -9.99
N ILE A 249 -5.54 -7.63 -11.23
CA ILE A 249 -4.26 -8.27 -11.53
C ILE A 249 -3.10 -7.39 -11.06
N GLY A 250 -3.06 -6.12 -11.44
CA GLY A 250 -1.97 -5.22 -11.04
C GLY A 250 -1.87 -4.98 -9.54
N TYR A 251 -3.00 -4.97 -8.83
CA TYR A 251 -3.04 -4.81 -7.37
C TYR A 251 -2.95 -6.14 -6.58
N HIS A 252 -2.79 -7.29 -7.25
CA HIS A 252 -2.81 -8.57 -6.55
C HIS A 252 -1.60 -8.73 -5.63
N SER A 253 -0.39 -8.46 -6.11
CA SER A 253 0.81 -8.49 -5.26
C SER A 253 0.81 -7.40 -4.20
N PHE A 254 0.27 -6.21 -4.51
CA PHE A 254 0.05 -5.13 -3.54
C PHE A 254 -0.85 -5.58 -2.37
N ASN A 255 -1.87 -6.39 -2.62
CA ASN A 255 -2.69 -6.99 -1.58
C ASN A 255 -1.93 -8.06 -0.78
N THR A 256 -1.19 -8.94 -1.45
CA THR A 256 -0.46 -10.01 -0.74
C THR A 256 0.68 -9.50 0.12
N TYR A 257 1.27 -8.35 -0.24
CA TYR A 257 2.22 -7.63 0.61
C TYR A 257 1.59 -7.22 1.94
N ALA A 258 0.42 -6.57 1.91
CA ALA A 258 -0.29 -6.18 3.13
C ALA A 258 -0.77 -7.39 3.95
N PHE A 259 -1.18 -8.49 3.31
CA PHE A 259 -1.46 -9.73 4.02
C PHE A 259 -0.21 -10.30 4.70
N ALA A 260 0.97 -10.20 4.10
CA ALA A 260 2.22 -10.63 4.71
C ALA A 260 2.54 -9.81 5.97
N MET A 261 2.38 -8.49 5.93
CA MET A 261 2.53 -7.62 7.11
C MET A 261 1.57 -8.01 8.24
N LEU A 262 0.30 -8.26 7.91
CA LEU A 262 -0.71 -8.71 8.88
C LEU A 262 -0.39 -10.10 9.46
N LYS A 263 0.13 -11.01 8.64
CA LYS A 263 0.53 -12.36 9.06
C LYS A 263 1.69 -12.31 10.06
N GLU A 264 2.66 -11.43 9.86
CA GLU A 264 3.76 -11.25 10.82
C GLU A 264 3.26 -10.75 12.18
N ARG A 265 2.28 -9.84 12.20
CA ARG A 265 1.71 -9.32 13.45
C ARG A 265 0.79 -10.32 14.15
N PHE A 266 -0.05 -11.02 13.39
CA PHE A 266 -1.08 -11.92 13.91
C PHE A 266 -0.87 -13.35 13.38
N PRO A 267 0.25 -14.02 13.69
CA PRO A 267 0.62 -15.28 13.05
C PRO A 267 -0.40 -16.41 13.29
N ASP A 268 -1.10 -16.38 14.41
CA ASP A 268 -2.03 -17.44 14.82
C ASP A 268 -3.50 -17.14 14.44
N HIS A 269 -3.76 -16.11 13.62
CA HIS A 269 -5.13 -15.78 13.22
C HIS A 269 -5.71 -16.83 12.25
N ASP A 270 -6.95 -17.27 12.49
CA ASP A 270 -7.63 -18.35 11.76
C ASP A 270 -7.75 -18.09 10.25
N PHE A 271 -7.84 -16.82 9.83
CA PHE A 271 -7.86 -16.43 8.41
C PHE A 271 -6.69 -17.03 7.61
N TRP A 272 -5.52 -17.22 8.24
CA TRP A 272 -4.33 -17.77 7.59
C TRP A 272 -4.46 -19.26 7.24
N GLU A 273 -5.40 -19.97 7.86
CA GLU A 273 -5.74 -21.36 7.55
C GLU A 273 -6.92 -21.48 6.58
N SER A 274 -7.52 -20.34 6.20
CA SER A 274 -8.71 -20.32 5.35
C SER A 274 -8.42 -20.77 3.91
N LYS A 275 -9.46 -21.28 3.24
CA LYS A 275 -9.37 -21.58 1.80
C LYS A 275 -9.14 -20.32 0.96
N LYS A 276 -9.57 -19.15 1.43
CA LYS A 276 -9.44 -17.88 0.69
C LYS A 276 -7.97 -17.49 0.55
N ILE A 277 -7.24 -17.40 1.65
CA ILE A 277 -5.80 -17.06 1.58
C ILE A 277 -5.03 -18.12 0.79
N GLY A 278 -5.38 -19.41 0.95
CA GLY A 278 -4.79 -20.48 0.16
C GLY A 278 -4.99 -20.28 -1.35
N SER A 279 -6.19 -19.87 -1.79
CA SER A 279 -6.49 -19.54 -3.19
C SER A 279 -5.74 -18.29 -3.68
N ILE A 280 -5.67 -17.24 -2.86
CA ILE A 280 -4.91 -16.01 -3.17
C ILE A 280 -3.45 -16.33 -3.45
N LEU A 281 -2.80 -17.05 -2.52
CA LEU A 281 -1.39 -17.41 -2.65
C LEU A 281 -1.17 -18.37 -3.82
N LYS A 282 -2.09 -19.31 -4.06
CA LYS A 282 -2.04 -20.18 -5.23
C LYS A 282 -2.08 -19.38 -6.54
N TYR A 283 -2.91 -18.34 -6.63
CA TYR A 283 -2.97 -17.48 -7.80
C TYR A 283 -1.66 -16.71 -8.01
N SER A 284 -1.08 -16.13 -6.95
CA SER A 284 0.22 -15.42 -7.02
C SER A 284 1.36 -16.31 -7.55
N ARG A 285 1.29 -17.63 -7.33
CA ARG A 285 2.28 -18.61 -7.80
C ARG A 285 2.02 -19.12 -9.22
N SER A 286 0.90 -18.75 -9.82
CA SER A 286 0.47 -19.33 -11.08
C SER A 286 1.20 -18.71 -12.27
N ASN A 287 1.45 -19.53 -13.30
CA ASN A 287 1.93 -19.03 -14.59
C ASN A 287 0.92 -18.08 -15.26
N GLU A 288 -0.35 -18.17 -14.89
CA GLU A 288 -1.40 -17.26 -15.35
C GLU A 288 -1.13 -15.85 -14.82
N TYR A 289 -0.95 -15.70 -13.51
CA TYR A 289 -0.62 -14.43 -12.89
C TYR A 289 0.71 -13.88 -13.40
N HIS A 290 1.77 -14.71 -13.41
CA HIS A 290 3.10 -14.27 -13.88
C HIS A 290 3.07 -13.74 -15.30
N LYS A 291 2.22 -14.26 -16.19
CA LYS A 291 2.03 -13.72 -17.54
C LYS A 291 1.15 -12.48 -17.56
N ALA A 292 0.08 -12.47 -16.78
CA ALA A 292 -0.91 -11.39 -16.79
C ALA A 292 -0.37 -10.07 -16.23
N ILE A 293 0.59 -10.12 -15.30
CA ILE A 293 1.19 -8.93 -14.67
C ILE A 293 2.22 -8.22 -15.57
N GLN A 294 2.72 -8.90 -16.60
CA GLN A 294 3.84 -8.44 -17.45
C GLN A 294 3.52 -7.16 -18.21
N ASP A 295 2.34 -7.14 -18.83
CA ASP A 295 1.86 -6.05 -19.70
C ASP A 295 0.71 -5.26 -19.03
N ASN A 296 0.68 -5.27 -17.69
CA ASN A 296 -0.34 -4.60 -16.91
C ASN A 296 0.10 -3.19 -16.52
N ASP A 297 -0.68 -2.15 -16.85
CA ASP A 297 -0.38 -0.75 -16.52
C ASP A 297 -0.32 -0.48 -15.00
N TYR A 298 -0.98 -1.34 -14.22
CA TYR A 298 -0.94 -1.34 -12.75
C TYR A 298 0.07 -2.36 -12.20
N GLY A 299 0.79 -3.09 -13.05
CA GLY A 299 1.90 -3.98 -12.68
C GLY A 299 3.22 -3.22 -12.65
N TYR A 300 4.29 -3.76 -13.26
CA TYR A 300 5.63 -3.17 -13.30
C TYR A 300 5.72 -1.68 -13.67
N PRO A 301 4.84 -1.10 -14.51
CA PRO A 301 4.86 0.34 -14.77
C PRO A 301 4.43 1.23 -13.58
N TYR A 302 3.87 0.64 -12.51
CA TYR A 302 3.22 1.40 -11.44
C TYR A 302 3.41 0.81 -10.03
N ASN A 303 3.13 -0.49 -9.86
CA ASN A 303 3.50 -1.26 -8.68
C ASN A 303 4.87 -1.94 -8.93
N PRO A 304 5.66 -2.24 -7.89
CA PRO A 304 6.87 -3.06 -8.04
C PRO A 304 6.57 -4.51 -7.64
N PRO A 305 5.80 -5.27 -8.46
CA PRO A 305 5.32 -6.60 -8.09
C PRO A 305 6.45 -7.58 -7.79
N GLY A 306 7.66 -7.37 -8.28
CA GLY A 306 8.78 -8.23 -7.93
C GLY A 306 9.20 -8.08 -6.47
N PHE A 307 9.25 -6.86 -5.92
CA PHE A 307 9.46 -6.68 -4.48
C PHE A 307 8.25 -7.18 -3.68
N GLU A 308 7.04 -6.86 -4.14
CA GLU A 308 5.81 -7.22 -3.44
C GLU A 308 5.63 -8.75 -3.31
N ASN A 309 5.84 -9.49 -4.41
CA ASN A 309 5.78 -10.95 -4.42
C ASN A 309 6.94 -11.58 -3.65
N ALA A 310 8.17 -11.02 -3.73
CA ALA A 310 9.30 -11.53 -2.99
C ALA A 310 9.05 -11.47 -1.47
N TYR A 311 8.50 -10.37 -0.96
CA TYR A 311 8.19 -10.26 0.47
C TYR A 311 7.00 -11.14 0.89
N THR A 312 5.98 -11.24 0.03
CA THR A 312 4.89 -12.21 0.24
C THR A 312 5.46 -13.63 0.40
N LEU A 313 6.40 -14.01 -0.47
CA LEU A 313 7.06 -15.31 -0.43
C LEU A 313 7.93 -15.49 0.81
N SER A 314 8.64 -14.46 1.30
CA SER A 314 9.46 -14.59 2.51
C SER A 314 8.63 -14.90 3.76
N VAL A 315 7.39 -14.39 3.83
CA VAL A 315 6.50 -14.63 4.97
C VAL A 315 5.72 -15.94 4.85
N PHE A 316 5.14 -16.23 3.68
CA PHE A 316 4.27 -17.41 3.51
C PHE A 316 5.01 -18.68 3.02
N GLU A 317 6.24 -18.55 2.51
CA GLU A 317 7.09 -19.64 2.02
C GLU A 317 8.58 -19.35 2.32
N PRO A 318 9.02 -19.37 3.59
CA PRO A 318 10.38 -18.96 3.96
C PRO A 318 11.49 -19.73 3.21
N ASP A 319 11.24 -20.98 2.81
CA ASP A 319 12.18 -21.81 2.03
C ASP A 319 12.26 -21.45 0.52
N SER A 320 11.63 -20.36 0.09
CA SER A 320 11.50 -19.97 -1.33
C SER A 320 12.50 -18.91 -1.79
N GLN A 321 13.66 -18.77 -1.14
CA GLN A 321 14.66 -17.75 -1.42
C GLN A 321 15.01 -17.62 -2.92
N THR A 322 15.18 -18.73 -3.65
CA THR A 322 15.45 -18.69 -5.10
C THR A 322 14.29 -18.08 -5.91
N LYS A 323 13.03 -18.25 -5.47
CA LYS A 323 11.89 -17.60 -6.11
C LYS A 323 11.86 -16.10 -5.79
N GLN A 324 12.20 -15.72 -4.56
CA GLN A 324 12.31 -14.32 -4.14
C GLN A 324 13.36 -13.59 -4.97
N GLN A 325 14.56 -14.18 -5.11
CA GLN A 325 15.64 -13.65 -5.94
C GLN A 325 15.20 -13.40 -7.39
N LYS A 326 14.48 -14.34 -8.01
CA LYS A 326 13.99 -14.18 -9.39
C LYS A 326 13.00 -13.03 -9.55
N TRP A 327 12.12 -12.82 -8.56
CA TRP A 327 11.19 -11.69 -8.60
C TRP A 327 11.92 -10.36 -8.43
N VAL A 328 12.92 -10.30 -7.54
CA VAL A 328 13.78 -9.12 -7.36
C VAL A 328 14.58 -8.83 -8.63
N GLU A 329 15.21 -9.85 -9.22
CA GLU A 329 15.96 -9.75 -10.47
C GLU A 329 15.08 -9.19 -11.60
N GLU A 330 13.89 -9.77 -11.78
CA GLU A 330 12.94 -9.29 -12.79
C GLU A 330 12.47 -7.84 -12.55
N GLN A 331 12.31 -7.43 -11.29
CA GLN A 331 11.98 -6.05 -10.93
C GLN A 331 13.08 -5.08 -11.34
N VAL A 332 14.32 -5.42 -11.01
CA VAL A 332 15.50 -4.59 -11.27
C VAL A 332 15.72 -4.48 -12.78
N ASP A 333 15.75 -5.60 -13.50
CA ASP A 333 15.99 -5.65 -14.95
C ASP A 333 15.00 -4.79 -15.75
N ARG A 334 13.76 -4.69 -15.26
CA ARG A 334 12.70 -3.95 -15.97
C ARG A 334 12.71 -2.47 -15.70
N THR A 335 13.07 -2.08 -14.48
CA THR A 335 12.63 -0.77 -13.97
C THR A 335 13.72 0.07 -13.32
N PHE A 336 14.84 -0.54 -12.94
CA PHE A 336 15.94 0.17 -12.30
C PHE A 336 16.90 0.72 -13.36
N ASN A 337 17.18 2.03 -13.28
CA ASN A 337 18.18 2.68 -14.10
C ASN A 337 19.50 2.77 -13.32
N PHE A 338 20.52 2.01 -13.72
CA PHE A 338 21.82 2.00 -13.06
C PHE A 338 22.63 3.30 -13.23
N GLU A 339 22.28 4.18 -14.18
CA GLU A 339 22.95 5.48 -14.32
C GLU A 339 22.47 6.50 -13.29
N SER A 340 21.18 6.47 -12.95
CA SER A 340 20.58 7.36 -11.95
C SER A 340 20.41 6.69 -10.57
N SER A 341 20.59 5.36 -10.51
CA SER A 341 20.30 4.53 -9.34
C SER A 341 18.84 4.63 -8.85
N LEU A 342 17.88 4.88 -9.75
CA LEU A 342 16.47 5.02 -9.40
C LEU A 342 15.58 4.01 -10.15
N LEU A 343 14.44 3.67 -9.54
CA LEU A 343 13.35 3.00 -10.26
C LEU A 343 12.63 4.04 -11.12
N GLU A 344 13.04 4.20 -12.37
CA GLU A 344 12.51 5.27 -13.24
C GLU A 344 12.34 4.86 -14.70
N SER A 345 12.61 3.61 -15.08
CA SER A 345 12.45 3.17 -16.48
C SER A 345 10.99 3.03 -16.94
N VAL A 346 10.04 3.61 -16.19
CA VAL A 346 8.59 3.54 -16.45
C VAL A 346 8.03 4.94 -16.77
N PRO A 347 7.10 5.08 -17.73
CA PRO A 347 6.83 6.36 -18.38
C PRO A 347 5.83 7.29 -17.68
N THR A 348 5.03 6.81 -16.71
CA THR A 348 3.83 7.54 -16.24
C THR A 348 4.04 8.39 -14.99
N ASP A 349 4.85 7.92 -14.03
CA ASP A 349 5.12 8.60 -12.76
C ASP A 349 6.47 8.14 -12.17
N ALA A 350 7.57 8.49 -12.85
CA ALA A 350 8.91 8.07 -12.45
C ALA A 350 9.25 8.51 -11.01
N THR A 351 8.77 9.68 -10.58
CA THR A 351 9.03 10.20 -9.24
C THR A 351 8.41 9.34 -8.15
N THR A 352 7.11 9.01 -8.25
CA THR A 352 6.47 8.11 -7.28
C THR A 352 7.07 6.72 -7.39
N TYR A 353 7.31 6.23 -8.61
CA TYR A 353 7.84 4.89 -8.81
C TYR A 353 9.23 4.70 -8.20
N ALA A 354 10.11 5.71 -8.31
CA ALA A 354 11.40 5.76 -7.64
C ALA A 354 11.25 5.61 -6.12
N ALA A 355 10.30 6.34 -5.53
CA ALA A 355 10.03 6.26 -4.10
C ALA A 355 9.58 4.86 -3.65
N ARG A 356 8.98 4.05 -4.52
CA ARG A 356 8.49 2.69 -4.19
C ARG A 356 9.58 1.64 -3.93
N ILE A 357 10.85 2.02 -4.07
CA ILE A 357 11.98 1.16 -3.65
C ILE A 357 11.88 0.74 -2.17
N TYR A 358 11.18 1.53 -1.34
CA TYR A 358 10.95 1.22 0.07
C TYR A 358 10.31 -0.15 0.30
N GLU A 359 9.54 -0.68 -0.66
CA GLU A 359 8.88 -1.98 -0.53
C GLU A 359 9.88 -3.14 -0.44
N ALA A 360 11.09 -2.96 -0.97
CA ALA A 360 12.19 -3.92 -0.88
C ALA A 360 12.88 -3.91 0.50
N THR A 361 12.65 -2.91 1.35
CA THR A 361 13.36 -2.77 2.64
C THR A 361 13.05 -3.88 3.65
N ARG A 362 11.91 -4.56 3.48
CA ARG A 362 11.47 -5.72 4.27
C ARG A 362 12.13 -7.04 3.86
N LEU A 363 12.82 -7.07 2.72
CA LEU A 363 13.51 -8.27 2.27
C LEU A 363 14.86 -8.44 2.99
N PRO A 364 15.32 -9.69 3.17
CA PRO A 364 16.70 -9.94 3.57
C PRO A 364 17.66 -9.48 2.47
N ASN A 365 18.96 -9.42 2.78
CA ASN A 365 19.96 -9.14 1.76
C ASN A 365 20.05 -10.31 0.77
N LEU A 366 19.42 -10.16 -0.40
CA LEU A 366 19.36 -11.18 -1.44
C LEU A 366 20.44 -10.93 -2.48
N GLU A 367 21.16 -11.98 -2.85
CA GLU A 367 22.01 -11.97 -4.05
C GLU A 367 21.15 -12.23 -5.29
N PHE A 368 21.31 -11.40 -6.33
CA PHE A 368 20.68 -11.60 -7.63
C PHE A 368 21.63 -11.15 -8.75
N GLY A 369 21.39 -11.65 -9.97
CA GLY A 369 22.23 -11.40 -11.14
C GLY A 369 21.46 -10.63 -12.21
N PRO A 370 21.35 -9.30 -12.12
CA PRO A 370 20.61 -8.54 -13.13
C PRO A 370 21.28 -8.68 -14.50
N ASP A 371 20.49 -8.76 -15.56
CA ASP A 371 21.00 -8.74 -16.93
C ASP A 371 21.37 -7.30 -17.31
N HIS A 372 22.64 -6.93 -17.07
CA HIS A 372 23.16 -5.58 -17.36
C HIS A 372 23.03 -5.16 -18.84
N ASP A 373 22.78 -6.11 -19.77
CA ASP A 373 22.57 -5.85 -21.19
C ASP A 373 21.09 -5.81 -21.58
N ALA A 374 20.17 -6.10 -20.66
CA ALA A 374 18.74 -5.99 -20.88
C ALA A 374 18.36 -4.52 -20.98
N LYS A 375 18.01 -4.06 -22.19
CA LYS A 375 17.36 -2.77 -22.37
C LYS A 375 16.00 -2.81 -21.67
N PRO A 376 15.58 -1.73 -20.96
CA PRO A 376 14.21 -1.60 -20.48
C PRO A 376 13.26 -1.86 -21.66
N LYS A 377 12.33 -2.80 -21.48
CA LYS A 377 11.41 -3.24 -22.55
C LYS A 377 10.26 -2.27 -22.77
#